data_AF-A0A345CT01-F1
#
_entry.id   AF-A0A345CT01-F1
#
_cell.length_a   1.000
_cell.length_b   1.000
_cell.length_c   1.000
_cell.angle_alpha   90.00
_cell.angle_beta   90.00
_cell.angle_gamma   90.00
#
_symmetry.space_group_name_H-M   'P 1'
#
loop_
_entity.id
_entity.type
_entity.pdbx_description
1 polymer ?
#
loop_
_entity_poly.entity_id
_entity_poly.type
_entity_poly.pdbx_seq_one_letter_code
_entity_poly.pdbx_strand_id
1 'polypeptide(L)'
;MANLPETPQWEDGIYQIEVSDPVLGGPDGISNRQAKQLASRTSYLKQKVEKSGTDLAAHIAAADPHTQYAPKASPTFTGTPTAPTPANSDNSKKLATTEFVAKALAALAGSAPETLDTLKELADALGNDPNFATTVLNKLAEKLAKDQNGADIPDPALFVKNLGLGEGSALPVGVPIPWPSATPPTGWLKCNGAAFTAAQYPRLAQAYPSLKLPDLRGEFIRGWDDGRGADSGRELLSAQSHALQQHTHTVVVPLRTTDSDRGSNDSLYSVDNTQTVTTSGASGNTATETRPRNVAFNYIVRAA
;
A
#
# COMPACT_ATOMS: atom_id res chain seq x y z
N MET A 1 45.95 -27.42 -101.11
CA MET A 1 44.87 -26.69 -101.82
C MET A 1 44.35 -25.63 -100.86
N ALA A 2 44.72 -24.36 -101.01
CA ALA A 2 44.51 -23.36 -99.94
C ALA A 2 43.26 -22.47 -100.08
N ASN A 3 42.53 -22.51 -101.21
CA ASN A 3 41.51 -21.50 -101.53
C ASN A 3 40.15 -22.06 -101.98
N LEU A 4 39.87 -23.35 -101.75
CA LEU A 4 38.52 -23.89 -102.00
C LEU A 4 37.61 -23.52 -100.80
N PRO A 5 36.45 -22.88 -101.02
CA PRO A 5 35.54 -22.55 -99.93
C PRO A 5 34.95 -23.84 -99.35
N GLU A 6 35.31 -24.14 -98.11
CA GLU A 6 34.78 -25.27 -97.35
C GLU A 6 33.51 -24.84 -96.61
N THR A 7 32.43 -25.58 -96.79
CA THR A 7 31.20 -25.41 -96.00
C THR A 7 31.09 -26.57 -95.01
N PRO A 8 30.95 -26.34 -93.69
CA PRO A 8 30.90 -27.41 -92.69
C PRO A 8 29.55 -28.13 -92.72
N GLN A 9 29.35 -28.94 -93.74
CA GLN A 9 28.15 -29.73 -93.96
C GLN A 9 28.51 -31.20 -94.13
N TRP A 10 27.64 -32.07 -93.63
CA TRP A 10 27.76 -33.50 -93.88
C TRP A 10 27.19 -33.82 -95.26
N GLU A 11 28.07 -34.21 -96.18
CA GLU A 11 27.66 -34.73 -97.49
C GLU A 11 27.27 -36.20 -97.31
N ASP A 12 26.20 -36.72 -97.93
CA ASP A 12 25.79 -38.14 -97.78
C ASP A 12 26.60 -39.12 -98.67
N GLY A 13 27.46 -38.59 -99.56
CA GLY A 13 28.44 -39.35 -100.34
C GLY A 13 29.69 -38.52 -100.68
N ILE A 14 30.73 -39.15 -101.21
CA ILE A 14 31.83 -38.46 -101.89
C ILE A 14 31.71 -38.81 -103.37
N TYR A 15 31.56 -37.80 -104.21
CA TYR A 15 31.47 -37.95 -105.66
C TYR A 15 32.74 -38.63 -106.18
N GLN A 16 32.55 -39.70 -106.95
CA GLN A 16 33.60 -40.34 -107.72
C GLN A 16 33.63 -39.68 -109.09
N ILE A 17 34.82 -39.27 -109.55
CA ILE A 17 34.95 -38.72 -110.89
C ILE A 17 34.75 -39.84 -111.92
N GLU A 18 33.89 -39.59 -112.90
CA GLU A 18 33.58 -40.57 -113.94
C GLU A 18 34.43 -40.32 -115.18
N VAL A 19 34.65 -41.35 -115.99
CA VAL A 19 35.48 -41.25 -117.21
C VAL A 19 34.86 -40.32 -118.26
N SER A 20 33.55 -40.10 -118.21
CA SER A 20 32.81 -39.17 -119.06
C SER A 20 32.80 -37.73 -118.58
N ASP A 21 33.32 -37.44 -117.38
CA ASP A 21 33.27 -36.10 -116.81
C ASP A 21 34.27 -35.15 -117.49
N PRO A 22 33.87 -33.92 -117.85
CA PRO A 22 34.79 -32.94 -118.41
C PRO A 22 35.78 -32.45 -117.34
N VAL A 23 37.04 -32.26 -117.72
CA VAL A 23 38.09 -31.72 -116.84
C VAL A 23 37.87 -30.21 -116.62
N LEU A 24 36.93 -29.88 -115.76
CA LEU A 24 36.58 -28.51 -115.40
C LEU A 24 37.20 -28.17 -114.04
N GLY A 25 38.13 -27.23 -114.06
CA GLY A 25 38.70 -26.62 -112.85
C GLY A 25 37.80 -25.54 -112.25
N GLY A 26 38.31 -24.84 -111.24
CA GLY A 26 37.58 -23.80 -110.51
C GLY A 26 36.79 -24.32 -109.30
N PRO A 27 36.24 -23.43 -108.45
CA PRO A 27 35.61 -23.78 -107.17
C PRO A 27 34.41 -24.73 -107.26
N ASP A 28 33.73 -24.74 -108.41
CA ASP A 28 32.55 -25.57 -108.69
C ASP A 28 32.76 -26.54 -109.86
N GLY A 29 34.01 -26.66 -110.33
CA GLY A 29 34.39 -27.61 -111.36
C GLY A 29 34.29 -29.07 -110.88
N ILE A 30 33.91 -29.98 -111.77
CA ILE A 30 33.68 -31.41 -111.45
C ILE A 30 34.97 -32.05 -110.89
N SER A 31 36.14 -31.67 -111.40
CA SER A 31 37.44 -32.19 -110.95
C SER A 31 37.74 -31.89 -109.48
N ASN A 32 37.15 -30.83 -108.90
CA ASN A 32 37.37 -30.43 -107.51
C ASN A 32 36.23 -30.86 -106.56
N ARG A 33 35.16 -31.46 -107.08
CA ARG A 33 33.97 -31.82 -106.29
C ARG A 33 34.28 -32.81 -105.16
N GLN A 34 35.03 -33.86 -105.45
CA GLN A 34 35.45 -34.87 -104.47
C GLN A 34 36.25 -34.23 -103.31
N ALA A 35 37.24 -33.41 -103.65
CA ALA A 35 38.09 -32.73 -102.67
C ALA A 35 37.27 -31.74 -101.82
N LYS A 36 36.35 -30.97 -102.43
CA LYS A 36 35.45 -30.06 -101.74
C LYS A 36 34.54 -30.79 -100.75
N GLN A 37 33.94 -31.91 -101.15
CA GLN A 37 33.06 -32.71 -100.28
C GLN A 37 33.82 -33.34 -99.10
N LEU A 38 35.03 -33.88 -99.33
CA LEU A 38 35.86 -34.44 -98.27
C LEU A 38 36.29 -33.35 -97.27
N ALA A 39 36.70 -32.18 -97.77
CA ALA A 39 37.09 -31.05 -96.94
C ALA A 39 35.90 -30.54 -96.10
N SER A 40 34.72 -30.36 -96.70
CA SER A 40 33.47 -30.03 -96.02
C SER A 40 33.09 -31.01 -94.89
N ARG A 41 33.16 -32.32 -95.15
CA ARG A 41 32.91 -33.35 -94.12
C ARG A 41 33.94 -33.31 -92.99
N THR A 42 35.22 -33.14 -93.33
CA THR A 42 36.31 -33.05 -92.34
C THR A 42 36.11 -31.83 -91.44
N SER A 43 35.73 -30.69 -92.04
CA SER A 43 35.38 -29.47 -91.31
C SER A 43 34.16 -29.67 -90.40
N TYR A 44 33.10 -30.34 -90.89
CA TYR A 44 31.94 -30.69 -90.07
C TYR A 44 32.29 -31.58 -88.87
N LEU A 45 33.05 -32.65 -89.08
CA LEU A 45 33.46 -33.57 -88.01
C LEU A 45 34.37 -32.87 -87.01
N LYS A 46 35.31 -32.06 -87.48
CA LYS A 46 36.17 -31.25 -86.62
C LYS A 46 35.33 -30.32 -85.74
N GLN A 47 34.35 -29.62 -86.31
CA GLN A 47 33.41 -28.79 -85.53
C GLN A 47 32.60 -29.59 -84.52
N LYS A 48 32.16 -30.81 -84.85
CA LYS A 48 31.44 -31.68 -83.90
C LYS A 48 32.32 -32.15 -82.75
N VAL A 49 33.57 -32.52 -83.02
CA VAL A 49 34.54 -32.92 -82.00
C VAL A 49 34.90 -31.73 -81.11
N GLU A 50 35.20 -30.58 -81.70
CA GLU A 50 35.49 -29.34 -80.97
C GLU A 50 34.28 -28.94 -80.11
N LYS A 51 33.06 -28.98 -80.66
CA LYS A 51 31.84 -28.68 -79.91
C LYS A 51 31.60 -29.66 -78.75
N SER A 52 31.81 -30.94 -78.97
CA SER A 52 31.68 -31.95 -77.90
C SER A 52 32.70 -31.69 -76.78
N GLY A 53 33.93 -31.31 -77.15
CA GLY A 53 34.95 -30.88 -76.20
C GLY A 53 34.57 -29.61 -75.44
N THR A 54 34.02 -28.60 -76.11
CA THR A 54 33.54 -27.36 -75.45
C THR A 54 32.36 -27.62 -74.53
N ASP A 55 31.42 -28.47 -74.92
CA ASP A 55 30.23 -28.79 -74.13
C ASP A 55 30.63 -29.58 -72.86
N LEU A 56 31.58 -30.52 -72.97
CA LEU A 56 32.13 -31.23 -71.81
C LEU A 56 32.93 -30.29 -70.89
N ALA A 57 33.75 -29.40 -71.45
CA ALA A 57 34.47 -28.41 -70.66
C ALA A 57 33.50 -27.47 -69.93
N ALA A 58 32.43 -27.04 -70.58
CA ALA A 58 31.36 -26.25 -69.98
C ALA A 58 30.63 -27.02 -68.87
N HIS A 59 30.36 -28.32 -69.07
CA HIS A 59 29.74 -29.19 -68.07
C HIS A 59 30.63 -29.37 -66.82
N ILE A 60 31.94 -29.59 -67.00
CA ILE A 60 32.90 -29.73 -65.89
C ILE A 60 33.07 -28.41 -65.13
N ALA A 61 33.06 -27.27 -65.83
CA ALA A 61 33.19 -25.96 -65.24
C ALA A 61 31.90 -25.44 -64.57
N ALA A 62 30.74 -26.02 -64.90
CA ALA A 62 29.47 -25.63 -64.30
C ALA A 62 29.47 -25.94 -62.80
N ALA A 63 29.04 -24.98 -61.98
CA ALA A 63 28.90 -25.18 -60.54
C ALA A 63 27.81 -26.21 -60.19
N ASP A 64 26.78 -26.33 -61.04
CA ASP A 64 25.71 -27.30 -60.94
C ASP A 64 25.37 -27.91 -62.32
N PRO A 65 26.15 -28.91 -62.77
CA PRO A 65 25.92 -29.57 -64.05
C PRO A 65 24.66 -30.47 -64.08
N HIS A 66 24.06 -30.74 -62.92
CA HIS A 66 22.97 -31.69 -62.75
C HIS A 66 21.89 -31.10 -61.83
N THR A 67 21.11 -30.18 -62.37
CA THR A 67 20.11 -29.36 -61.65
C THR A 67 18.96 -30.17 -61.02
N GLN A 68 18.85 -31.46 -61.31
CA GLN A 68 17.91 -32.36 -60.63
C GLN A 68 18.32 -32.72 -59.19
N TYR A 69 19.56 -32.43 -58.79
CA TYR A 69 20.08 -32.72 -57.44
C TYR A 69 20.31 -31.43 -56.65
N ALA A 70 20.34 -31.54 -55.33
CA ALA A 70 20.68 -30.41 -54.47
C ALA A 70 22.15 -30.01 -54.65
N PRO A 71 22.49 -28.70 -54.70
CA PRO A 71 23.87 -28.24 -54.74
C PRO A 71 24.69 -28.75 -53.55
N LYS A 72 25.95 -29.13 -53.79
CA LYS A 72 26.85 -29.57 -52.71
C LYS A 72 27.21 -28.44 -51.74
N ALA A 73 27.36 -27.23 -52.27
CA ALA A 73 27.63 -26.03 -51.51
C ALA A 73 26.33 -25.27 -51.30
N SER A 74 25.97 -25.03 -50.04
CA SER A 74 24.81 -24.20 -49.65
C SER A 74 23.49 -24.58 -50.36
N PRO A 75 23.04 -25.85 -50.28
CA PRO A 75 21.75 -26.23 -50.84
C PRO A 75 20.62 -25.42 -50.21
N THR A 76 19.67 -24.97 -51.03
CA THR A 76 18.39 -24.43 -50.54
C THR A 76 17.39 -25.57 -50.49
N PHE A 77 16.91 -25.92 -49.29
CA PHE A 77 15.86 -26.93 -49.14
C PHE A 77 14.47 -26.29 -49.31
N THR A 78 13.61 -26.91 -50.12
CA THR A 78 12.21 -26.50 -50.31
C THR A 78 11.26 -27.64 -49.91
N GLY A 79 9.99 -27.33 -49.62
CA GLY A 79 9.01 -28.32 -49.15
C GLY A 79 9.23 -28.75 -47.69
N THR A 80 9.15 -30.06 -47.41
CA THR A 80 9.23 -30.67 -46.07
C THR A 80 10.43 -31.62 -45.93
N PRO A 81 11.68 -31.10 -45.94
CA PRO A 81 12.88 -31.93 -45.83
C PRO A 81 12.91 -32.68 -44.48
N THR A 82 13.18 -33.98 -44.53
CA THR A 82 13.33 -34.83 -43.34
C THR A 82 14.81 -35.16 -43.11
N ALA A 83 15.25 -35.13 -41.85
CA ALA A 83 16.57 -35.58 -41.42
C ALA A 83 16.44 -36.44 -40.16
N PRO A 84 17.41 -37.33 -39.86
CA PRO A 84 17.41 -38.09 -38.61
C PRO A 84 17.46 -37.16 -37.40
N THR A 85 16.60 -37.40 -36.40
CA THR A 85 16.59 -36.62 -35.15
C THR A 85 17.81 -36.99 -34.29
N PRO A 86 18.73 -36.04 -34.01
CA PRO A 86 19.88 -36.29 -33.15
C PRO A 86 19.49 -36.58 -31.70
N ALA A 87 20.41 -37.14 -30.92
CA ALA A 87 20.25 -37.26 -29.47
C ALA A 87 20.33 -35.88 -28.80
N ASN A 88 19.61 -35.67 -27.69
CA ASN A 88 19.53 -34.36 -27.01
C ASN A 88 20.88 -33.79 -26.53
N SER A 89 21.89 -34.65 -26.36
CA SER A 89 23.25 -34.26 -25.96
C SER A 89 24.20 -34.00 -27.14
N ASP A 90 23.72 -34.09 -28.39
CA ASP A 90 24.54 -33.92 -29.59
C ASP A 90 24.89 -32.43 -29.80
N ASN A 91 26.19 -32.13 -29.88
CA ASN A 91 26.75 -30.79 -30.09
C ASN A 91 27.53 -30.67 -31.41
N SER A 92 27.31 -31.60 -32.34
CA SER A 92 27.97 -31.63 -33.65
C SER A 92 27.33 -30.64 -34.64
N LYS A 93 27.92 -30.54 -35.84
CA LYS A 93 27.43 -29.67 -36.93
C LYS A 93 26.29 -30.31 -37.77
N LYS A 94 25.57 -31.30 -37.23
CA LYS A 94 24.41 -31.92 -37.89
C LYS A 94 23.26 -30.91 -37.99
N LEU A 95 22.32 -31.15 -38.91
CA LEU A 95 21.09 -30.38 -39.00
C LEU A 95 20.25 -30.59 -37.74
N ALA A 96 19.77 -29.50 -37.13
CA ALA A 96 18.81 -29.55 -36.04
C ALA A 96 17.41 -29.75 -36.61
N THR A 97 16.78 -30.89 -36.32
CA THR A 97 15.38 -31.14 -36.69
C THR A 97 14.43 -30.38 -35.77
N THR A 98 13.22 -30.09 -36.23
CA THR A 98 12.17 -29.49 -35.40
C THR A 98 11.86 -30.33 -34.16
N GLU A 99 11.92 -31.66 -34.29
CA GLU A 99 11.77 -32.60 -33.18
C GLU A 99 12.90 -32.48 -32.15
N PHE A 100 14.16 -32.33 -32.58
CA PHE A 100 15.30 -32.10 -31.68
C PHE A 100 15.14 -30.80 -30.89
N VAL A 101 14.76 -29.70 -31.57
CA VAL A 101 14.53 -28.40 -30.90
C VAL A 101 13.38 -28.50 -29.90
N ALA A 102 12.28 -29.17 -30.26
CA ALA A 102 11.16 -29.39 -29.34
C ALA A 102 11.58 -30.22 -28.12
N LYS A 103 12.36 -31.29 -28.32
CA LYS A 103 12.91 -32.12 -27.22
C LYS A 103 13.88 -31.34 -26.33
N ALA A 104 14.76 -30.52 -26.91
CA ALA A 104 15.70 -29.69 -26.16
C ALA A 104 14.99 -28.60 -25.34
N LEU A 105 13.99 -27.94 -25.92
CA LEU A 105 13.17 -26.95 -25.23
C LEU A 105 12.31 -27.61 -24.14
N ALA A 106 11.76 -28.79 -24.40
CA ALA A 106 11.04 -29.57 -23.41
C ALA A 106 11.94 -30.08 -22.29
N ALA A 107 13.23 -30.37 -22.54
CA ALA A 107 14.18 -30.73 -21.49
C ALA A 107 14.59 -29.52 -20.63
N LEU A 108 14.74 -28.33 -21.26
CA LEU A 108 14.93 -27.06 -20.55
C LEU A 108 13.72 -26.71 -19.68
N ALA A 109 12.51 -26.89 -20.24
CA ALA A 109 11.25 -26.69 -19.53
C ALA A 109 10.91 -27.84 -18.57
N GLY A 110 11.46 -29.04 -18.76
CA GLY A 110 11.16 -30.29 -18.02
C GLY A 110 11.71 -30.32 -16.61
N SER A 111 12.42 -29.27 -16.21
CA SER A 111 12.72 -28.97 -14.80
C SER A 111 11.66 -28.08 -14.14
N ALA A 112 10.71 -27.55 -14.89
CA ALA A 112 9.78 -26.54 -14.41
C ALA A 112 8.39 -26.43 -15.07
N PRO A 113 7.68 -27.47 -15.57
CA PRO A 113 6.31 -27.27 -16.05
C PRO A 113 5.36 -26.90 -14.89
N GLU A 114 5.47 -27.62 -13.77
CA GLU A 114 4.67 -27.37 -12.57
C GLU A 114 5.19 -26.17 -11.78
N THR A 115 6.52 -25.94 -11.74
CA THR A 115 7.07 -24.81 -10.99
C THR A 115 6.92 -23.48 -11.73
N LEU A 116 6.92 -23.44 -13.08
CA LEU A 116 6.50 -22.24 -13.82
C LEU A 116 5.03 -21.92 -13.58
N ASP A 117 4.18 -22.93 -13.44
CA ASP A 117 2.78 -22.73 -13.05
C ASP A 117 2.72 -22.10 -11.66
N THR A 118 3.43 -22.64 -10.66
CA THR A 118 3.48 -22.04 -9.31
C THR A 118 4.10 -20.63 -9.27
N LEU A 119 5.11 -20.34 -10.09
CA LEU A 119 5.72 -19.01 -10.17
C LEU A 119 4.79 -18.01 -10.84
N LYS A 120 4.06 -18.45 -11.87
CA LYS A 120 3.01 -17.66 -12.51
C LYS A 120 1.84 -17.44 -11.56
N GLU A 121 1.38 -18.47 -10.85
CA GLU A 121 0.35 -18.37 -9.82
C GLU A 121 0.79 -17.41 -8.70
N LEU A 122 2.04 -17.48 -8.25
CA LEU A 122 2.55 -16.59 -7.21
C LEU A 122 2.69 -15.15 -7.73
N ALA A 123 3.18 -14.94 -8.95
CA ALA A 123 3.26 -13.63 -9.57
C ALA A 123 1.86 -13.02 -9.78
N ASP A 124 0.90 -13.82 -10.27
CA ASP A 124 -0.49 -13.41 -10.45
C ASP A 124 -1.17 -13.12 -9.09
N ALA A 125 -0.91 -13.95 -8.06
CA ALA A 125 -1.42 -13.74 -6.69
C ALA A 125 -0.85 -12.48 -6.01
N LEU A 126 0.39 -12.10 -6.37
CA LEU A 126 1.02 -10.85 -5.91
C LEU A 126 0.72 -9.66 -6.85
N GLY A 127 -0.13 -9.83 -7.86
CA GLY A 127 -0.59 -8.78 -8.75
C GLY A 127 0.44 -8.33 -9.79
N ASN A 128 1.48 -9.13 -10.02
CA ASN A 128 2.59 -8.86 -10.95
C ASN A 128 3.18 -7.45 -10.77
N ASP A 129 3.23 -6.97 -9.52
CA ASP A 129 3.66 -5.62 -9.18
C ASP A 129 5.19 -5.54 -9.01
N PRO A 130 5.92 -4.83 -9.89
CA PRO A 130 7.38 -4.68 -9.78
C PRO A 130 7.83 -3.97 -8.49
N ASN A 131 6.92 -3.24 -7.84
CA ASN A 131 7.15 -2.50 -6.62
C ASN A 131 6.30 -3.04 -5.46
N PHE A 132 5.95 -4.33 -5.46
CA PHE A 132 5.05 -4.95 -4.47
C PHE A 132 5.37 -4.52 -3.02
N ALA A 133 6.64 -4.53 -2.63
CA ALA A 133 7.05 -4.11 -1.29
C ALA A 133 6.68 -2.65 -0.99
N THR A 134 6.92 -1.74 -1.93
CA THR A 134 6.56 -0.32 -1.82
C THR A 134 5.04 -0.14 -1.79
N THR A 135 4.31 -0.87 -2.64
CA THR A 135 2.84 -0.80 -2.68
C THR A 135 2.21 -1.28 -1.37
N VAL A 136 2.70 -2.39 -0.81
CA VAL A 136 2.26 -2.90 0.50
C VAL A 136 2.61 -1.92 1.60
N LEU A 137 3.82 -1.35 1.58
CA LEU A 137 4.24 -0.34 2.56
C LEU A 137 3.34 0.90 2.52
N ASN A 138 3.01 1.40 1.33
CA ASN A 138 2.11 2.55 1.16
C ASN A 138 0.70 2.24 1.66
N LYS A 139 0.12 1.09 1.28
CA LYS A 139 -1.20 0.67 1.78
C LYS A 139 -1.22 0.51 3.30
N LEU A 140 -0.12 0.06 3.90
CA LEU A 140 0.01 -0.05 5.35
C LEU A 140 0.17 1.32 6.01
N ALA A 141 0.93 2.23 5.40
CA ALA A 141 1.09 3.60 5.86
C ALA A 141 -0.21 4.41 5.78
N GLU A 142 -1.10 4.07 4.85
CA GLU A 142 -2.46 4.62 4.75
C GLU A 142 -3.40 4.10 5.85
N LYS A 143 -3.06 3.01 6.56
CA LYS A 143 -3.88 2.53 7.69
C LYS A 143 -3.54 3.30 8.96
N LEU A 144 -4.58 3.87 9.58
CA LEU A 144 -4.51 4.57 10.85
C LEU A 144 -3.58 5.79 10.87
N ALA A 145 -3.74 6.67 9.88
CA ALA A 145 -3.07 7.96 9.85
C ALA A 145 -3.47 8.79 11.09
N LYS A 146 -2.48 9.21 11.91
CA LYS A 146 -2.71 9.88 13.20
C LYS A 146 -3.49 11.19 13.07
N ASP A 147 -3.31 11.88 11.96
CA ASP A 147 -4.00 13.12 11.59
C ASP A 147 -5.43 12.88 11.10
N GLN A 148 -5.79 11.66 10.72
CA GLN A 148 -7.16 11.29 10.34
C GLN A 148 -8.06 10.95 11.54
N ASN A 149 -7.54 10.97 12.78
CA ASN A 149 -8.31 10.87 14.02
C ASN A 149 -9.32 9.68 14.05
N GLY A 150 -8.97 8.56 13.42
CA GLY A 150 -9.84 7.38 13.36
C GLY A 150 -11.00 7.50 12.36
N ALA A 151 -10.92 8.38 11.36
CA ALA A 151 -11.92 8.48 10.28
C ALA A 151 -12.04 7.19 9.45
N ASP A 152 -11.02 6.34 9.47
CA ASP A 152 -11.02 5.01 8.85
C ASP A 152 -11.76 3.95 9.69
N ILE A 153 -12.16 4.27 10.92
CA ILE A 153 -12.94 3.39 11.79
C ILE A 153 -14.41 3.43 11.33
N PRO A 154 -14.98 2.31 10.86
CA PRO A 154 -16.35 2.28 10.34
C PRO A 154 -17.42 2.68 11.37
N ASP A 155 -17.18 2.39 12.64
CA ASP A 155 -18.02 2.81 13.77
C ASP A 155 -17.14 3.31 14.93
N PRO A 156 -16.84 4.62 14.97
CA PRO A 156 -16.04 5.20 16.04
C PRO A 156 -16.69 5.07 17.42
N ALA A 157 -18.03 5.05 17.50
CA ALA A 157 -18.76 4.95 18.76
C ALA A 157 -18.62 3.55 19.36
N LEU A 158 -18.76 2.50 18.55
CA LEU A 158 -18.50 1.12 18.97
C LEU A 158 -17.04 0.90 19.33
N PHE A 159 -16.10 1.49 18.59
CA PHE A 159 -14.68 1.42 18.90
C PHE A 159 -14.36 2.01 20.29
N VAL A 160 -14.84 3.23 20.57
CA VAL A 160 -14.69 3.89 21.88
C VAL A 160 -15.35 3.08 23.00
N LYS A 161 -16.51 2.46 22.73
CA LYS A 161 -17.20 1.56 23.66
C LYS A 161 -16.36 0.32 23.97
N ASN A 162 -15.77 -0.32 22.95
CA ASN A 162 -14.95 -1.52 23.12
C ASN A 162 -13.65 -1.23 23.88
N LEU A 163 -13.12 0.00 23.77
CA LEU A 163 -12.00 0.47 24.58
C LEU A 163 -12.40 0.85 26.02
N GLY A 164 -13.69 0.80 26.38
CA GLY A 164 -14.17 1.21 27.69
C GLY A 164 -14.09 2.72 27.94
N LEU A 165 -13.88 3.52 26.90
CA LEU A 165 -13.77 4.98 26.97
C LEU A 165 -15.12 5.70 26.80
N GLY A 166 -16.22 4.94 26.76
CA GLY A 166 -17.59 5.44 26.64
C GLY A 166 -18.18 5.97 27.96
N GLU A 167 -19.49 5.81 28.14
CA GLU A 167 -20.23 6.40 29.27
C GLU A 167 -19.85 5.83 30.65
N GLY A 168 -19.18 4.67 30.68
CA GLY A 168 -18.56 4.08 31.88
C GLY A 168 -17.09 4.47 32.11
N SER A 169 -16.60 5.54 31.46
CA SER A 169 -15.24 6.07 31.65
C SER A 169 -14.95 6.28 33.14
N ALA A 170 -13.68 6.09 33.54
CA ALA A 170 -13.22 6.26 34.92
C ALA A 170 -13.59 7.61 35.56
N LEU A 171 -13.88 8.64 34.74
CA LEU A 171 -14.40 9.93 35.19
C LEU A 171 -15.64 10.32 34.36
N PRO A 172 -16.86 10.03 34.81
CA PRO A 172 -18.09 10.41 34.12
C PRO A 172 -18.21 11.93 33.93
N VAL A 173 -18.91 12.34 32.86
CA VAL A 173 -19.23 13.76 32.60
C VAL A 173 -20.03 14.34 33.77
N GLY A 174 -19.67 15.52 34.24
CA GLY A 174 -20.37 16.22 35.31
C GLY A 174 -19.92 15.89 36.74
N VAL A 175 -18.94 15.01 36.96
CA VAL A 175 -18.40 14.76 38.31
C VAL A 175 -17.41 15.87 38.68
N PRO A 176 -17.62 16.63 39.78
CA PRO A 176 -16.66 17.62 40.24
C PRO A 176 -15.40 16.95 40.81
N ILE A 177 -14.23 17.34 40.32
CA ILE A 177 -12.94 16.87 40.82
C ILE A 177 -12.04 18.04 41.25
N PRO A 178 -11.20 17.88 42.28
CA PRO A 178 -10.18 18.87 42.63
C PRO A 178 -9.10 18.99 41.54
N TRP A 179 -8.77 20.22 41.15
CA TRP A 179 -7.76 20.58 40.15
C TRP A 179 -6.78 21.62 40.72
N PRO A 180 -5.47 21.39 40.61
CA PRO A 180 -4.47 22.20 41.33
C PRO A 180 -4.20 23.57 40.68
N SER A 181 -4.60 23.80 39.44
CA SER A 181 -4.30 25.04 38.71
C SER A 181 -5.51 25.96 38.57
N ALA A 182 -5.25 27.26 38.47
CA ALA A 182 -6.26 28.27 38.15
C ALA A 182 -6.94 28.02 36.80
N THR A 183 -6.26 27.39 35.84
CA THR A 183 -6.79 27.16 34.49
C THR A 183 -7.07 25.67 34.29
N PRO A 184 -8.33 25.28 33.97
CA PRO A 184 -8.66 23.90 33.66
C PRO A 184 -8.04 23.47 32.31
N PRO A 185 -7.79 22.17 32.10
CA PRO A 185 -7.43 21.65 30.78
C PRO A 185 -8.54 21.89 29.76
N THR A 186 -8.20 21.87 28.48
CA THR A 186 -9.19 21.90 27.39
C THR A 186 -10.23 20.78 27.56
N GLY A 187 -11.51 21.10 27.39
CA GLY A 187 -12.61 20.15 27.58
C GLY A 187 -13.14 20.05 29.01
N TRP A 188 -12.65 20.90 29.94
CA TRP A 188 -13.12 20.96 31.32
C TRP A 188 -13.65 22.36 31.67
N LEU A 189 -14.66 22.41 32.54
CA LEU A 189 -15.29 23.65 33.02
C LEU A 189 -15.13 23.79 34.52
N LYS A 190 -15.01 25.03 35.01
CA LYS A 190 -14.96 25.32 36.45
C LYS A 190 -16.37 25.27 37.06
N CYS A 191 -16.48 24.74 38.26
CA CYS A 191 -17.69 24.85 39.09
C CYS A 191 -17.75 26.22 39.78
N ASN A 192 -17.99 27.28 38.99
CA ASN A 192 -18.01 28.67 39.44
C ASN A 192 -19.38 29.35 39.21
N GLY A 193 -20.45 28.56 39.09
CA GLY A 193 -21.77 29.11 38.76
C GLY A 193 -21.98 29.45 37.28
N ALA A 194 -21.04 29.14 36.38
CA ALA A 194 -21.21 29.45 34.96
C ALA A 194 -22.35 28.66 34.32
N ALA A 195 -23.08 29.31 33.41
CA ALA A 195 -24.03 28.66 32.53
C ALA A 195 -23.31 27.99 31.35
N PHE A 196 -23.94 26.98 30.77
CA PHE A 196 -23.49 26.29 29.56
C PHE A 196 -24.69 25.96 28.67
N THR A 197 -24.45 25.43 27.47
CA THR A 197 -25.54 25.08 26.54
C THR A 197 -25.62 23.57 26.31
N ALA A 198 -26.84 23.04 26.22
CA ALA A 198 -27.06 21.62 25.89
C ALA A 198 -26.57 21.26 24.49
N ALA A 199 -26.58 22.21 23.56
CA ALA A 199 -26.05 22.00 22.20
C ALA A 199 -24.53 21.76 22.21
N GLN A 200 -23.80 22.49 23.05
CA GLN A 200 -22.35 22.34 23.16
C GLN A 200 -21.96 21.15 24.05
N TYR A 201 -22.71 20.90 25.14
CA TYR A 201 -22.39 19.87 26.12
C TYR A 201 -23.64 19.05 26.51
N PRO A 202 -24.11 18.14 25.63
CA PRO A 202 -25.38 17.41 25.83
C PRO A 202 -25.33 16.45 27.02
N ARG A 203 -24.19 15.76 27.23
CA ARG A 203 -24.00 14.87 28.40
C ARG A 203 -23.94 15.64 29.72
N LEU A 204 -23.34 16.83 29.70
CA LEU A 204 -23.30 17.69 30.88
C LEU A 204 -24.69 18.23 31.23
N ALA A 205 -25.53 18.49 30.22
CA ALA A 205 -26.92 18.89 30.42
C ALA A 205 -27.77 17.78 31.07
N GLN A 206 -27.44 16.50 30.84
CA GLN A 206 -28.08 15.39 31.54
C GLN A 206 -27.68 15.36 33.03
N ALA A 207 -26.40 15.63 33.33
CA ALA A 207 -25.91 15.70 34.71
C ALA A 207 -26.38 16.95 35.47
N TYR A 208 -26.50 18.09 34.77
CA TYR A 208 -26.96 19.37 35.31
C TYR A 208 -28.10 19.94 34.45
N PRO A 209 -29.36 19.51 34.67
CA PRO A 209 -30.51 19.92 33.86
C PRO A 209 -30.81 21.42 33.89
N SER A 210 -30.33 22.15 34.91
CA SER A 210 -30.44 23.61 35.00
C SER A 210 -29.53 24.37 34.03
N LEU A 211 -28.68 23.66 33.27
CA LEU A 211 -27.68 24.22 32.36
C LEU A 211 -26.70 25.19 33.04
N LYS A 212 -26.52 25.03 34.34
CA LYS A 212 -25.63 25.85 35.17
C LYS A 212 -24.86 24.95 36.11
N LEU A 213 -23.55 25.18 36.20
CA LEU A 213 -22.71 24.47 37.16
C LEU A 213 -22.93 25.03 38.57
N PRO A 214 -22.77 24.22 39.63
CA PRO A 214 -22.74 24.74 40.98
C PRO A 214 -21.56 25.70 41.15
N ASP A 215 -21.71 26.68 42.04
CA ASP A 215 -20.58 27.49 42.49
C ASP A 215 -20.00 26.83 43.74
N LEU A 216 -18.87 26.14 43.57
CA LEU A 216 -18.23 25.36 44.65
C LEU A 216 -17.02 26.09 45.24
N ARG A 217 -16.86 27.38 44.94
CA ARG A 217 -15.75 28.17 45.46
C ARG A 217 -15.94 28.44 46.95
N GLY A 218 -15.12 27.81 47.78
CA GLY A 218 -15.19 27.92 49.23
C GLY A 218 -16.18 26.95 49.89
N GLU A 219 -16.85 26.09 49.12
CA GLU A 219 -17.86 25.17 49.62
C GLU A 219 -17.28 23.80 49.98
N PHE A 220 -17.88 23.16 50.99
CA PHE A 220 -17.65 21.75 51.30
C PHE A 220 -18.74 20.88 50.66
N ILE A 221 -18.34 19.89 49.88
CA ILE A 221 -19.27 18.93 49.30
C ILE A 221 -19.61 17.90 50.38
N ARG A 222 -20.92 17.70 50.64
CA ARG A 222 -21.42 16.65 51.54
C ARG A 222 -22.23 15.61 50.76
N GLY A 223 -22.25 14.38 51.27
CA GLY A 223 -23.13 13.34 50.75
C GLY A 223 -24.59 13.73 50.93
N TRP A 224 -25.41 13.47 49.90
CA TRP A 224 -26.86 13.63 49.98
C TRP A 224 -27.44 12.56 50.90
N ASP A 225 -28.43 12.96 51.72
CA ASP A 225 -29.03 12.08 52.73
C ASP A 225 -29.75 10.87 52.13
N ASP A 226 -30.39 11.07 50.96
CA ASP A 226 -31.16 10.04 50.24
C ASP A 226 -32.09 9.19 51.15
N GLY A 227 -32.72 9.86 52.12
CA GLY A 227 -33.67 9.24 53.04
C GLY A 227 -33.05 8.54 54.26
N ARG A 228 -31.73 8.63 54.49
CA ARG A 228 -31.08 8.05 55.68
C ARG A 228 -31.52 8.72 57.00
N GLY A 229 -31.97 9.96 56.96
CA GLY A 229 -32.45 10.70 58.13
C GLY A 229 -31.38 11.51 58.89
N ALA A 230 -30.16 11.62 58.36
CA ALA A 230 -29.08 12.39 58.96
C ALA A 230 -29.08 13.88 58.52
N ASP A 231 -29.60 14.17 57.34
CA ASP A 231 -29.74 15.52 56.77
C ASP A 231 -31.07 15.66 56.01
N SER A 232 -32.18 15.44 56.73
CA SER A 232 -33.52 15.39 56.15
C SER A 232 -34.00 16.73 55.57
N GLY A 233 -34.84 16.65 54.54
CA GLY A 233 -35.45 17.83 53.89
C GLY A 233 -34.55 18.54 52.89
N ARG A 234 -33.44 17.91 52.49
CA ARG A 234 -32.43 18.48 51.58
C ARG A 234 -32.51 17.85 50.20
N GLU A 235 -32.38 18.69 49.18
CA GLU A 235 -32.35 18.27 47.77
C GLU A 235 -30.90 18.24 47.25
N LEU A 236 -30.64 17.45 46.19
CA LEU A 236 -29.36 17.45 45.49
C LEU A 236 -29.01 18.87 45.03
N LEU A 237 -27.73 19.25 45.18
CA LEU A 237 -27.19 20.57 44.83
C LEU A 237 -27.77 21.77 45.62
N SER A 238 -28.60 21.54 46.64
CA SER A 238 -29.05 22.63 47.52
C SER A 238 -27.90 23.17 48.38
N ALA A 239 -27.84 24.49 48.58
CA ALA A 239 -26.84 25.13 49.45
C ALA A 239 -27.31 25.16 50.90
N GLN A 240 -26.41 25.08 51.87
CA GLN A 240 -26.71 25.22 53.30
C GLN A 240 -25.76 26.25 53.90
N SER A 241 -26.28 27.11 54.79
CA SER A 241 -25.40 28.03 55.53
C SER A 241 -24.62 27.29 56.61
N HIS A 242 -23.51 27.87 57.05
CA HIS A 242 -22.76 27.36 58.20
C HIS A 242 -23.65 27.38 59.45
N ALA A 243 -23.44 26.42 60.33
CA ALA A 243 -24.11 26.37 61.63
C ALA A 243 -23.16 25.80 62.68
N LEU A 244 -23.25 26.33 63.90
CA LEU A 244 -22.63 25.75 65.08
C LEU A 244 -23.71 25.05 65.90
N GLN A 245 -23.38 23.91 66.50
CA GLN A 245 -24.30 23.26 67.43
C GLN A 245 -24.58 24.20 68.60
N GLN A 246 -25.85 24.33 68.97
CA GLN A 246 -26.26 25.10 70.15
C GLN A 246 -25.55 24.54 71.38
N HIS A 247 -24.93 25.42 72.16
CA HIS A 247 -24.29 25.08 73.43
C HIS A 247 -24.37 26.28 74.37
N THR A 248 -24.09 26.04 75.65
CA THR A 248 -24.12 27.05 76.72
C THR A 248 -22.79 27.08 77.45
N HIS A 249 -22.35 28.28 77.85
CA HIS A 249 -21.21 28.48 78.73
C HIS A 249 -21.69 28.92 80.12
N THR A 250 -21.06 28.40 81.17
CA THR A 250 -21.27 28.88 82.53
C THR A 250 -20.07 29.73 82.92
N VAL A 251 -20.31 31.00 83.23
CA VAL A 251 -19.28 31.90 83.77
C VAL A 251 -19.53 32.01 85.27
N VAL A 252 -18.55 31.62 86.08
CA VAL A 252 -18.58 31.80 87.52
C VAL A 252 -17.84 33.10 87.84
N VAL A 253 -18.57 34.16 88.19
CA VAL A 253 -17.98 35.40 88.70
C VAL A 253 -18.13 35.47 90.23
N PRO A 254 -17.06 35.75 90.99
CA PRO A 254 -17.21 36.06 92.41
C PRO A 254 -17.89 37.43 92.55
N LEU A 255 -19.12 37.44 93.06
CA LEU A 255 -19.86 38.67 93.32
C LEU A 255 -19.23 39.39 94.52
N ARG A 256 -18.41 40.42 94.29
CA ARG A 256 -18.02 41.37 95.34
C ARG A 256 -19.06 42.49 95.39
N THR A 257 -20.08 42.34 96.24
CA THR A 257 -20.93 43.46 96.64
C THR A 257 -20.21 44.26 97.72
N THR A 258 -19.28 45.14 97.32
CA THR A 258 -18.99 46.31 98.15
C THR A 258 -20.00 47.38 97.75
N ASP A 259 -21.19 47.28 98.35
CA ASP A 259 -22.10 48.41 98.39
C ASP A 259 -21.54 49.41 99.42
N SER A 260 -21.03 50.54 98.94
CA SER A 260 -20.60 51.66 99.80
C SER A 260 -21.72 52.68 100.01
N ASP A 261 -22.92 52.43 99.46
CA ASP A 261 -24.02 53.38 99.42
C ASP A 261 -25.28 52.81 100.08
N ARG A 262 -25.21 52.40 101.36
CA ARG A 262 -26.35 52.51 102.29
C ARG A 262 -26.01 52.20 103.76
N GLY A 263 -26.58 53.01 104.65
CA GLY A 263 -26.40 52.94 106.10
C GLY A 263 -26.87 51.60 106.71
N SER A 264 -26.40 51.35 107.94
CA SER A 264 -26.69 50.14 108.70
C SER A 264 -28.18 49.76 108.65
N ASN A 265 -28.46 48.52 108.24
CA ASN A 265 -29.75 47.80 108.34
C ASN A 265 -30.60 47.68 107.06
N ASP A 266 -30.01 47.58 105.86
CA ASP A 266 -30.74 47.00 104.72
C ASP A 266 -30.34 45.55 104.49
N SER A 267 -31.34 44.68 104.51
CA SER A 267 -31.24 43.23 104.41
C SER A 267 -32.19 42.79 103.32
N LEU A 268 -31.74 42.84 102.06
CA LEU A 268 -32.31 42.09 100.94
C LEU A 268 -31.28 42.11 99.81
N TYR A 269 -30.94 40.92 99.31
CA TYR A 269 -30.09 40.73 98.13
C TYR A 269 -30.81 41.29 96.89
N SER A 270 -30.75 42.61 96.69
CA SER A 270 -31.25 43.23 95.47
C SER A 270 -30.22 43.09 94.36
N VAL A 271 -30.52 42.26 93.37
CA VAL A 271 -29.83 42.26 92.08
C VAL A 271 -30.57 43.24 91.17
N ASP A 272 -30.16 44.51 91.17
CA ASP A 272 -30.81 45.58 90.41
C ASP A 272 -30.48 45.57 88.91
N ASN A 273 -29.70 44.60 88.41
CA ASN A 273 -29.33 44.57 86.99
C ASN A 273 -29.01 43.16 86.46
N THR A 274 -29.57 42.83 85.30
CA THR A 274 -29.13 41.72 84.45
C THR A 274 -27.74 42.05 83.90
N GLN A 275 -26.70 41.41 84.46
CA GLN A 275 -25.34 41.53 83.92
C GLN A 275 -25.16 40.61 82.72
N THR A 276 -25.27 41.15 81.50
CA THR A 276 -24.84 40.45 80.28
C THR A 276 -23.32 40.47 80.21
N VAL A 277 -22.67 39.38 80.59
CA VAL A 277 -21.22 39.20 80.40
C VAL A 277 -21.00 38.74 78.96
N THR A 278 -20.71 39.67 78.06
CA THR A 278 -20.23 39.35 76.72
C THR A 278 -18.75 39.00 76.81
N THR A 279 -18.42 37.70 76.80
CA THR A 279 -17.03 37.26 76.66
C THR A 279 -16.63 37.37 75.19
N SER A 280 -15.98 38.46 74.83
CA SER A 280 -15.42 38.67 73.49
C SER A 280 -14.12 37.88 73.35
N GLY A 281 -14.18 36.76 72.63
CA GLY A 281 -12.99 36.09 72.12
C GLY A 281 -12.79 34.67 72.67
N ALA A 282 -12.87 33.70 71.76
CA ALA A 282 -12.11 32.48 71.93
C ALA A 282 -10.62 32.82 71.68
N SER A 283 -9.71 32.26 72.48
CA SER A 283 -8.27 32.37 72.26
C SER A 283 -7.78 31.17 71.43
N GLY A 284 -6.84 31.41 70.51
CA GLY A 284 -6.30 30.39 69.61
C GLY A 284 -6.72 30.56 68.15
N ASN A 285 -6.98 29.46 67.44
CA ASN A 285 -7.27 29.45 66.00
C ASN A 285 -8.72 29.88 65.69
N THR A 286 -9.03 31.17 65.83
CA THR A 286 -10.34 31.76 65.48
C THR A 286 -10.34 32.39 64.09
N ALA A 287 -11.49 32.36 63.40
CA ALA A 287 -11.71 33.02 62.11
C ALA A 287 -13.17 33.46 61.96
N THR A 288 -13.49 34.25 60.93
CA THR A 288 -14.87 34.70 60.61
C THR A 288 -15.84 33.54 60.38
N GLU A 289 -15.34 32.41 59.89
CA GLU A 289 -16.10 31.18 59.64
C GLU A 289 -15.39 30.00 60.32
N THR A 290 -16.17 29.09 60.89
CA THR A 290 -15.65 27.83 61.41
C THR A 290 -15.37 26.87 60.26
N ARG A 291 -14.11 26.45 60.09
CA ARG A 291 -13.68 25.59 58.98
C ARG A 291 -12.66 24.54 59.44
N PRO A 292 -12.68 23.33 58.84
CA PRO A 292 -11.58 22.39 58.98
C PRO A 292 -10.31 22.94 58.32
N ARG A 293 -9.14 22.40 58.71
CA ARG A 293 -7.90 22.62 57.96
C ARG A 293 -8.11 22.11 56.53
N ASN A 294 -7.81 22.93 55.54
CA ASN A 294 -8.04 22.61 54.13
C ASN A 294 -6.94 23.21 53.24
N VAL A 295 -6.89 22.73 51.99
CA VAL A 295 -6.05 23.27 50.91
C VAL A 295 -6.97 23.61 49.74
N ALA A 296 -6.79 24.78 49.14
CA ALA A 296 -7.64 25.25 48.06
C ALA A 296 -7.28 24.61 46.71
N PHE A 297 -8.25 23.92 46.11
CA PHE A 297 -8.23 23.42 44.73
C PHE A 297 -9.40 24.04 43.97
N ASN A 298 -9.30 24.12 42.64
CA ASN A 298 -10.49 24.39 41.82
C ASN A 298 -11.32 23.12 41.68
N TYR A 299 -12.64 23.23 41.77
CA TYR A 299 -13.52 22.15 41.31
C TYR A 299 -13.79 22.31 39.82
N ILE A 300 -13.52 21.27 39.05
CA ILE A 300 -13.76 21.23 37.60
C ILE A 300 -14.60 20.00 37.23
N VAL A 301 -15.37 20.11 36.15
CA VAL A 301 -16.14 18.99 35.55
C VAL A 301 -15.70 18.77 34.12
N ARG A 302 -15.71 17.51 33.68
CA ARG A 302 -15.51 17.18 32.27
C ARG A 302 -16.73 17.66 31.48
N ALA A 303 -16.51 18.31 30.34
CA ALA A 303 -17.57 18.92 29.54
C ALA A 303 -18.10 18.01 28.41
N ALA A 304 -17.30 17.04 27.95
CA ALA A 304 -17.65 16.10 26.88
C ALA A 304 -17.10 14.68 27.16
#